data_AF-A0A5D2S2X0-F1
#
_entry.id   AF-A0A5D2S2X0-F1
#
_cell.length_a   1.000
_cell.length_b   1.000
_cell.length_c   1.000
_cell.angle_alpha   90.00
_cell.angle_beta   90.00
_cell.angle_gamma   90.00
#
_symmetry.space_group_name_H-M   'P 1'
#
loop_
_entity.id
_entity.type
_entity.pdbx_description
1 polymer ?
#
loop_
_entity_poly.entity_id
_entity_poly.type
_entity_poly.pdbx_seq_one_letter_code
_entity_poly.pdbx_strand_id
1 'polypeptide(L)'
;MAKQAKNEGVLDRISALPDHMLCYMLSFLPIKDAVRTSVLSPRWRYLFTFMSTLDLYDYRQFRGFTRRDFNDFNNFVDRLLLFPKQQVRLECFRVSENASDGDCPRLYGWICAVLSRGIKELVVSYGKNLRLPTLLFTCQSLVTLELDIPGDMKIPPDVSLPNLKSLNLSNFLFSDGLIFKIVSSCNVLEELYMEFVKLGRNITEVNIHSLSLKRMTLEFVLVNRDKDYKMVINAPNLEYFKFYDMLADGYRVSSMNSLEHANIRVHQCSEYAIYDVNRERAATNLLQAICKVKCLYLLITHAETLIPMGPEPVFAFHKLVQLKFVNETEAWVGTWILEFLHCVPNLEILHLALDAASEGIKPLAENVPSCVSFHLTEIRVSRFVGDEPMFQMISFFLKHATVLETLIIAMKYLTEKEELSITKRLLELPRNSRSCQVITE
;
A
#
# COMPACT_ATOMS: atom_id res chain seq x y z
N MET A 1 -58.07 8.85 -17.63
CA MET A 1 -58.14 8.07 -18.89
C MET A 1 -57.10 8.64 -19.86
N ALA A 2 -55.92 8.03 -19.92
CA ALA A 2 -54.89 8.37 -20.92
C ALA A 2 -54.85 7.23 -21.94
N LYS A 3 -55.01 7.58 -23.22
CA LYS A 3 -55.05 6.65 -24.36
C LYS A 3 -53.70 5.92 -24.47
N GLN A 4 -53.73 4.59 -24.38
CA GLN A 4 -52.63 3.72 -24.80
C GLN A 4 -52.47 3.85 -26.32
N ALA A 5 -51.33 4.38 -26.76
CA ALA A 5 -50.86 4.17 -28.12
C ALA A 5 -50.35 2.73 -28.22
N LYS A 6 -50.98 1.92 -29.08
CA LYS A 6 -50.45 0.62 -29.51
C LYS A 6 -49.23 0.89 -30.40
N ASN A 7 -48.03 0.63 -29.88
CA ASN A 7 -46.84 0.46 -30.71
C ASN A 7 -46.69 -1.04 -31.01
N GLU A 8 -46.79 -1.39 -32.29
CA GLU A 8 -46.42 -2.71 -32.79
C GLU A 8 -44.89 -2.84 -32.79
N GLY A 9 -44.36 -3.76 -31.97
CA GLY A 9 -43.37 -4.71 -32.47
C GLY A 9 -41.88 -4.56 -32.15
N VAL A 10 -41.42 -3.63 -31.32
CA VAL A 10 -40.10 -3.82 -30.68
C VAL A 10 -40.32 -4.68 -29.45
N LEU A 11 -40.01 -5.98 -29.56
CA LEU A 11 -40.01 -6.91 -28.42
C LEU A 11 -39.17 -6.29 -27.30
N ASP A 12 -39.82 -5.95 -26.18
CA ASP A 12 -39.12 -5.51 -24.97
C ASP A 12 -38.42 -6.72 -24.33
N ARG A 13 -37.24 -7.01 -24.88
CA ARG A 13 -36.38 -8.13 -24.46
C ARG A 13 -35.91 -7.96 -23.02
N ILE A 14 -35.82 -6.74 -22.52
CA ILE A 14 -35.37 -6.44 -21.16
C ILE A 14 -36.49 -6.78 -20.17
N SER A 15 -37.73 -6.35 -20.42
CA SER A 15 -38.88 -6.74 -19.59
C SER A 15 -39.21 -8.24 -19.64
N ALA A 16 -38.73 -8.97 -20.65
CA ALA A 16 -38.86 -10.42 -20.74
C ALA A 16 -37.86 -11.20 -19.86
N LEU A 17 -36.80 -10.57 -19.35
CA LEU A 17 -35.81 -11.22 -18.49
C LEU A 17 -36.42 -11.59 -17.12
N PRO A 18 -35.98 -12.69 -16.49
CA PRO A 18 -36.34 -13.00 -15.09
C PRO A 18 -35.78 -11.98 -14.09
N ASP A 19 -36.42 -11.84 -12.92
CA ASP A 19 -36.03 -10.84 -11.91
C ASP A 19 -34.57 -10.97 -11.46
N HIS A 20 -34.04 -12.18 -11.34
CA HIS A 20 -32.64 -12.38 -10.94
C HIS A 20 -31.64 -11.81 -11.97
N MET A 21 -31.97 -11.85 -13.27
CA MET A 21 -31.16 -11.24 -14.32
C MET A 21 -31.26 -9.71 -14.29
N LEU A 22 -32.45 -9.18 -14.00
CA LEU A 22 -32.64 -7.75 -13.82
C LEU A 22 -31.86 -7.23 -12.60
N CYS A 23 -31.93 -7.93 -11.46
CA CYS A 23 -31.15 -7.59 -10.26
C CYS A 23 -29.64 -7.68 -10.53
N TYR A 24 -29.19 -8.69 -11.28
CA TYR A 24 -27.79 -8.80 -11.71
C TYR A 24 -27.38 -7.61 -12.58
N MET A 25 -28.19 -7.21 -13.56
CA MET A 25 -27.95 -6.00 -14.36
C MET A 25 -27.89 -4.73 -13.50
N LEU A 26 -28.82 -4.58 -12.54
CA LEU A 26 -28.83 -3.44 -11.62
C LEU A 26 -27.60 -3.41 -10.70
N SER A 27 -26.99 -4.56 -10.40
CA SER A 27 -25.79 -4.63 -9.56
C SER A 27 -24.56 -3.95 -10.18
N PHE A 28 -24.56 -3.72 -11.50
CA PHE A 28 -23.52 -2.95 -12.19
C PHE A 28 -23.79 -1.45 -12.24
N LEU A 29 -24.95 -1.00 -11.78
CA LEU A 29 -25.33 0.41 -11.78
C LEU A 29 -25.04 1.05 -10.41
N PRO A 30 -24.64 2.33 -10.38
CA PRO A 30 -24.68 3.11 -9.16
C PRO A 30 -26.08 3.07 -8.54
N ILE A 31 -26.19 3.06 -7.21
CA ILE A 31 -27.49 2.86 -6.53
C ILE A 31 -28.54 3.88 -6.97
N LYS A 32 -28.13 5.13 -7.26
CA LYS A 32 -28.99 6.18 -7.79
C LYS A 32 -29.65 5.78 -9.10
N ASP A 33 -28.88 5.22 -10.03
CA ASP A 33 -29.38 4.81 -11.34
C ASP A 33 -30.18 3.52 -11.24
N ALA A 34 -29.78 2.59 -10.36
CA ALA A 34 -30.59 1.43 -10.04
C ALA A 34 -31.97 1.81 -9.48
N VAL A 35 -32.03 2.76 -8.54
CA VAL A 35 -33.29 3.29 -7.98
C VAL A 35 -34.10 4.04 -9.04
N ARG A 36 -33.46 4.76 -9.97
CA ARG A 36 -34.17 5.44 -11.08
C ARG A 36 -34.94 4.46 -11.97
N THR A 37 -34.47 3.22 -12.12
CA THR A 37 -35.21 2.21 -12.89
C THR A 37 -36.59 1.88 -12.30
N SER A 38 -36.84 2.24 -11.03
CA SER A 38 -38.14 2.03 -10.36
C SER A 38 -39.33 2.71 -11.06
N VAL A 39 -39.07 3.70 -11.92
CA VAL A 39 -40.10 4.42 -12.69
C VAL A 39 -40.46 3.73 -14.01
N LEU A 40 -39.67 2.75 -14.45
CA LEU A 40 -39.86 2.07 -15.75
C LEU A 40 -41.17 1.27 -15.78
N SER A 41 -41.46 0.51 -14.72
CA SER A 41 -42.75 -0.17 -14.55
C SER A 41 -42.94 -0.65 -13.10
N PRO A 42 -44.16 -1.09 -12.70
CA PRO A 42 -44.41 -1.62 -11.36
C PRO A 42 -43.48 -2.77 -10.95
N ARG A 43 -43.00 -3.56 -11.93
CA ARG A 43 -42.06 -4.67 -11.71
C ARG A 43 -40.68 -4.17 -11.25
N TRP A 44 -40.22 -3.04 -11.78
CA TRP A 44 -38.90 -2.48 -11.47
C TRP A 44 -38.88 -1.72 -10.14
N ARG A 45 -40.07 -1.38 -9.60
CA ARG A 45 -40.22 -0.51 -8.44
C ARG A 45 -39.36 -0.90 -7.23
N TYR A 46 -39.12 -2.19 -7.02
CA TYR A 46 -38.38 -2.70 -5.85
C TYR A 46 -37.20 -3.60 -6.23
N LEU A 47 -36.80 -3.70 -7.50
CA LEU A 47 -35.71 -4.62 -7.88
C LEU A 47 -34.38 -4.25 -7.22
N PHE A 48 -34.11 -2.96 -7.03
CA PHE A 48 -32.91 -2.48 -6.34
C PHE A 48 -32.83 -2.98 -4.88
N THR A 49 -33.94 -3.37 -4.23
CA THR A 49 -33.91 -3.87 -2.84
C THR A 49 -33.35 -5.29 -2.73
N PHE A 50 -33.12 -5.97 -3.86
CA PHE A 50 -32.45 -7.27 -3.90
C PHE A 50 -30.93 -7.15 -4.10
N MET A 51 -30.41 -5.94 -4.30
CA MET A 51 -28.97 -5.71 -4.37
C MET A 51 -28.35 -5.98 -3.00
N SER A 52 -27.27 -6.77 -2.98
CA SER A 52 -26.50 -7.08 -1.78
C SER A 52 -25.49 -5.99 -1.41
N THR A 53 -25.26 -5.04 -2.31
CA THR A 53 -24.29 -3.95 -2.12
C THR A 53 -25.00 -2.61 -2.16
N LEU A 54 -24.76 -1.80 -1.13
CA LEU A 54 -25.14 -0.39 -1.11
C LEU A 54 -23.86 0.45 -1.15
N ASP A 55 -23.52 0.93 -2.35
CA ASP A 55 -22.32 1.73 -2.60
C ASP A 55 -22.66 3.22 -2.73
N LEU A 56 -22.35 3.96 -1.68
CA LEU A 56 -22.48 5.42 -1.56
C LEU A 56 -21.11 6.11 -1.55
N TYR A 57 -20.06 5.42 -1.98
CA TYR A 57 -18.69 5.92 -1.85
C TYR A 57 -18.33 6.93 -2.96
N ASP A 58 -18.69 6.64 -4.21
CA ASP A 58 -18.35 7.49 -5.36
C ASP A 58 -19.10 8.84 -5.35
N TYR A 59 -18.36 9.92 -5.05
CA TYR A 59 -18.86 11.29 -5.02
C TYR A 59 -19.48 11.75 -6.36
N ARG A 60 -19.07 11.17 -7.49
CA ARG A 60 -19.57 11.54 -8.82
C ARG A 60 -21.07 11.25 -8.94
N GLN A 61 -21.60 10.29 -8.18
CA GLN A 61 -23.03 9.99 -8.09
C GLN A 61 -23.85 11.21 -7.61
N PHE A 62 -23.25 12.05 -6.78
CA PHE A 62 -23.88 13.20 -6.13
C PHE A 62 -23.56 14.54 -6.83
N ARG A 63 -22.82 14.52 -7.95
CA ARG A 63 -22.51 15.74 -8.70
C ARG A 63 -23.81 16.44 -9.16
N GLY A 64 -23.94 17.72 -8.82
CA GLY A 64 -25.11 18.52 -9.15
C GLY A 64 -26.31 18.35 -8.21
N PHE A 65 -26.16 17.60 -7.11
CA PHE A 65 -27.19 17.55 -6.07
C PHE A 65 -27.31 18.90 -5.38
N THR A 66 -28.55 19.37 -5.25
CA THR A 66 -28.90 20.44 -4.32
C THR A 66 -29.04 19.87 -2.91
N ARG A 67 -29.08 20.75 -1.91
CA ARG A 67 -29.38 20.35 -0.52
C ARG A 67 -30.70 19.58 -0.38
N ARG A 68 -31.69 19.89 -1.22
CA ARG A 68 -32.96 19.16 -1.24
C ARG A 68 -32.77 17.74 -1.76
N ASP A 69 -32.02 17.57 -2.84
CA ASP A 69 -31.72 16.25 -3.41
C ASP A 69 -30.98 15.37 -2.40
N PHE A 70 -30.00 15.94 -1.68
CA PHE A 70 -29.34 15.24 -0.57
C PHE A 70 -30.31 14.84 0.53
N ASN A 71 -31.22 15.73 0.95
CA ASN A 71 -32.20 15.39 1.97
C ASN A 71 -33.15 14.28 1.51
N ASP A 72 -33.64 14.32 0.27
CA ASP A 72 -34.51 13.29 -0.30
C ASP A 72 -33.80 11.95 -0.44
N PHE A 73 -32.54 11.97 -0.88
CA PHE A 73 -31.67 10.81 -0.96
C PHE A 73 -31.39 10.21 0.42
N ASN A 74 -31.03 11.04 1.40
CA ASN A 74 -30.76 10.60 2.77
C ASN A 74 -32.00 10.00 3.42
N ASN A 75 -33.18 10.61 3.22
CA ASN A 75 -34.46 10.03 3.67
C ASN A 75 -34.78 8.69 2.98
N PHE A 76 -34.32 8.49 1.75
CA PHE A 76 -34.41 7.20 1.06
C PHE A 76 -33.47 6.17 1.71
N VAL A 77 -32.22 6.51 1.99
CA VAL A 77 -31.26 5.63 2.67
C VAL A 77 -31.72 5.29 4.09
N ASP A 78 -32.21 6.29 4.84
CA ASP A 78 -32.85 6.10 6.15
C ASP A 78 -33.99 5.09 6.05
N ARG A 79 -34.84 5.20 5.01
CA ARG A 79 -35.91 4.22 4.75
C ARG A 79 -35.38 2.81 4.53
N LEU A 80 -34.37 2.69 3.67
CA LEU A 80 -33.76 1.41 3.30
C LEU A 80 -33.10 0.70 4.51
N LEU A 81 -32.37 1.46 5.33
CA LEU A 81 -31.51 0.92 6.39
C LEU A 81 -32.20 0.86 7.76
N LEU A 82 -33.03 1.85 8.10
CA LEU A 82 -33.58 1.98 9.47
C LEU A 82 -34.95 1.35 9.63
N PHE A 83 -35.69 1.06 8.56
CA PHE A 83 -37.07 0.56 8.69
C PHE A 83 -37.11 -0.98 8.74
N PRO A 84 -37.68 -1.57 9.82
CA PRO A 84 -37.66 -3.03 10.05
C PRO A 84 -38.39 -3.86 8.99
N LYS A 85 -39.32 -3.25 8.24
CA LYS A 85 -40.15 -3.94 7.23
C LYS A 85 -39.42 -4.16 5.89
N GLN A 86 -38.25 -3.54 5.69
CA GLN A 86 -37.43 -3.70 4.48
C GLN A 86 -36.24 -4.59 4.80
N GLN A 87 -36.46 -5.90 4.63
CA GLN A 87 -35.45 -6.93 4.89
C GLN A 87 -34.48 -7.06 3.71
N VAL A 88 -33.75 -5.98 3.43
CA VAL A 88 -32.67 -5.97 2.43
C VAL A 88 -31.51 -6.78 2.99
N ARG A 89 -31.15 -7.86 2.30
CA ARG A 89 -29.95 -8.65 2.60
C ARG A 89 -28.73 -7.92 2.06
N LEU A 90 -28.23 -6.95 2.83
CA LEU A 90 -26.97 -6.27 2.52
C LEU A 90 -25.80 -7.12 3.01
N GLU A 91 -24.84 -7.35 2.11
CA GLU A 91 -23.56 -7.96 2.41
C GLU A 91 -22.42 -6.93 2.39
N CYS A 92 -22.55 -5.87 1.59
CA CYS A 92 -21.54 -4.82 1.46
C CYS A 92 -22.18 -3.42 1.61
N PHE A 93 -21.57 -2.59 2.46
CA PHE A 93 -21.94 -1.18 2.63
C PHE A 93 -20.70 -0.30 2.50
N ARG A 94 -20.72 0.62 1.53
CA ARG A 94 -19.64 1.58 1.30
C ARG A 94 -20.20 2.98 1.36
N VAL A 95 -19.55 3.87 2.11
CA VAL A 95 -20.05 5.23 2.31
C VAL A 95 -18.91 6.22 2.45
N SER A 96 -19.05 7.38 1.82
CA SER A 96 -18.15 8.52 1.98
C SER A 96 -18.87 9.73 2.59
N GLU A 97 -18.11 10.73 3.10
CA GLU A 97 -18.67 11.98 3.66
C GLU A 97 -19.65 12.68 2.72
N ASN A 98 -19.42 12.59 1.41
CA ASN A 98 -20.27 13.20 0.39
C ASN A 98 -21.69 12.65 0.42
N ALA A 99 -21.88 11.39 0.80
CA ALA A 99 -23.20 10.76 0.82
C ALA A 99 -24.06 11.26 1.99
N SER A 100 -23.46 11.64 3.13
CA SER A 100 -24.20 12.08 4.31
C SER A 100 -24.35 13.61 4.41
N ASP A 101 -23.84 14.38 3.44
CA ASP A 101 -23.76 15.85 3.53
C ASP A 101 -23.05 16.33 4.81
N GLY A 102 -22.08 15.54 5.30
CA GLY A 102 -21.37 15.81 6.55
C GLY A 102 -22.19 15.58 7.84
N ASP A 103 -23.34 14.89 7.78
CA ASP A 103 -24.17 14.55 8.95
C ASP A 103 -23.61 13.32 9.69
N CYS A 104 -22.76 13.54 10.69
CA CYS A 104 -22.16 12.46 11.48
C CYS A 104 -23.20 11.61 12.23
N PRO A 105 -24.22 12.17 12.92
CA PRO A 105 -25.25 11.38 13.58
C PRO A 105 -26.01 10.44 12.65
N ARG A 106 -26.36 10.89 11.45
CA ARG A 106 -27.03 10.04 10.46
C ARG A 106 -26.13 8.90 9.99
N LEU A 107 -24.88 9.21 9.65
CA LEU A 107 -23.88 8.20 9.26
C LEU A 107 -23.69 7.14 10.36
N TYR A 108 -23.60 7.57 11.63
CA TYR A 108 -23.55 6.67 12.77
C TYR A 108 -24.76 5.72 12.82
N GLY A 109 -25.97 6.26 12.60
CA GLY A 109 -27.20 5.48 12.52
C GLY A 109 -27.19 4.42 11.40
N TRP A 110 -26.70 4.80 10.21
CA TRP A 110 -26.53 3.87 9.09
C TRP A 110 -25.56 2.73 9.43
N ILE A 111 -24.41 3.06 10.01
CA ILE A 111 -23.41 2.07 10.42
C ILE A 111 -24.01 1.10 11.45
N CYS A 112 -24.69 1.60 12.48
CA CYS A 112 -25.40 0.75 13.46
C CYS A 112 -26.40 -0.19 12.80
N ALA A 113 -27.16 0.29 11.83
CA ALA A 113 -28.19 -0.47 11.15
C ALA A 113 -27.62 -1.60 10.28
N VAL A 114 -26.55 -1.34 9.52
CA VAL A 114 -25.92 -2.39 8.69
C VAL A 114 -25.20 -3.43 9.55
N LEU A 115 -24.54 -3.00 10.63
CA LEU A 115 -23.89 -3.92 11.57
C LEU A 115 -24.91 -4.84 12.26
N SER A 116 -26.06 -4.31 12.66
CA SER A 116 -27.15 -5.08 13.27
C SER A 116 -27.76 -6.12 12.32
N ARG A 117 -27.55 -5.97 11.00
CA ARG A 117 -28.02 -6.88 9.96
C ARG A 117 -26.99 -7.93 9.56
N GLY A 118 -25.79 -7.90 10.14
CA GLY A 118 -24.74 -8.87 9.85
C GLY A 118 -24.03 -8.64 8.50
N ILE A 119 -23.64 -7.39 8.23
CA ILE A 119 -22.86 -7.02 7.05
C ILE A 119 -21.53 -7.80 7.01
N LYS A 120 -21.04 -8.13 5.81
CA LYS A 120 -19.74 -8.80 5.59
C LYS A 120 -18.64 -7.79 5.26
N GLU A 121 -18.96 -6.75 4.51
CA GLU A 121 -18.00 -5.72 4.12
C GLU A 121 -18.50 -4.34 4.53
N LEU A 122 -17.66 -3.60 5.25
CA LEU A 122 -17.94 -2.21 5.62
C LEU A 122 -16.78 -1.32 5.20
N VAL A 123 -17.07 -0.32 4.37
CA VAL A 123 -16.12 0.71 3.94
C VAL A 123 -16.66 2.08 4.34
N VAL A 124 -15.90 2.83 5.13
CA VAL A 124 -16.28 4.17 5.60
C VAL A 124 -15.11 5.12 5.37
N SER A 125 -15.30 6.12 4.51
CA SER A 125 -14.37 7.26 4.37
C SER A 125 -15.04 8.55 4.84
N TYR A 126 -14.42 9.27 5.76
CA TYR A 126 -15.00 10.46 6.34
C TYR A 126 -13.92 11.46 6.70
N GLY A 127 -13.98 12.70 6.19
CA GLY A 127 -12.91 13.70 6.36
C GLY A 127 -12.84 14.34 7.76
N LYS A 128 -13.63 13.86 8.72
CA LYS A 128 -13.74 14.41 10.09
C LYS A 128 -13.74 13.29 11.11
N ASN A 129 -13.56 13.64 12.39
CA ASN A 129 -13.67 12.67 13.47
C ASN A 129 -15.08 12.06 13.49
N LEU A 130 -15.16 10.74 13.31
CA LEU A 130 -16.39 9.96 13.42
C LEU A 130 -16.27 9.03 14.62
N ARG A 131 -17.25 9.07 15.52
CA ARG A 131 -17.36 8.03 16.56
C ARG A 131 -17.89 6.77 15.90
N LEU A 132 -17.22 5.64 16.06
CA LEU A 132 -17.70 4.36 15.57
C LEU A 132 -18.47 3.63 16.67
N PRO A 133 -19.56 2.91 16.33
CA PRO A 133 -20.32 2.15 17.31
C PRO A 133 -19.50 0.98 17.85
N THR A 134 -19.65 0.66 19.14
CA THR A 134 -18.97 -0.49 19.77
C THR A 134 -19.33 -1.81 19.10
N LEU A 135 -20.56 -1.91 18.56
CA LEU A 135 -21.04 -3.04 17.77
C LEU A 135 -20.12 -3.37 16.58
N LEU A 136 -19.39 -2.38 16.04
CA LEU A 136 -18.44 -2.61 14.97
C LEU A 136 -17.39 -3.64 15.36
N PHE A 137 -16.88 -3.55 16.59
CA PHE A 137 -15.76 -4.35 17.09
C PHE A 137 -16.17 -5.72 17.62
N THR A 138 -17.46 -6.03 17.63
CA THR A 138 -18.03 -7.33 18.05
C THR A 138 -18.85 -7.99 16.94
N CYS A 139 -18.80 -7.43 15.72
CA CYS A 139 -19.60 -7.90 14.59
C CYS A 139 -19.03 -9.21 14.03
N GLN A 140 -19.72 -10.32 14.30
CA GLN A 140 -19.24 -11.66 13.93
C GLN A 140 -19.33 -11.95 12.43
N SER A 141 -20.18 -11.25 11.67
CA SER A 141 -20.34 -11.46 10.23
C SER A 141 -19.28 -10.76 9.39
N LEU A 142 -18.55 -9.81 9.99
CA LEU A 142 -17.65 -8.93 9.27
C LEU A 142 -16.41 -9.69 8.78
N VAL A 143 -16.13 -9.55 7.49
CA VAL A 143 -15.00 -10.18 6.77
C VAL A 143 -13.99 -9.11 6.33
N THR A 144 -14.48 -7.95 5.88
CA THR A 144 -13.65 -6.82 5.44
C THR A 144 -14.08 -5.55 6.14
N LEU A 145 -13.12 -4.85 6.73
CA LEU A 145 -13.32 -3.54 7.36
C LEU A 145 -12.32 -2.55 6.79
N GLU A 146 -12.82 -1.52 6.12
CA GLU A 146 -12.04 -0.38 5.66
C GLU A 146 -12.55 0.90 6.32
N LEU A 147 -11.65 1.58 7.01
CA LEU A 147 -11.92 2.85 7.65
C LEU A 147 -10.86 3.86 7.19
N ASP A 148 -11.33 4.98 6.66
CA ASP A 148 -10.51 6.14 6.32
C ASP A 148 -11.11 7.34 7.06
N ILE A 149 -10.68 7.52 8.32
CA ILE A 149 -11.30 8.46 9.24
C ILE A 149 -10.19 9.13 10.04
N PRO A 150 -10.04 10.46 10.00
CA PRO A 150 -9.06 11.14 10.81
C PRO A 150 -9.47 11.13 12.28
N GLY A 151 -8.45 11.11 13.14
CA GLY A 151 -8.61 11.30 14.57
C GLY A 151 -8.32 10.06 15.39
N ASP A 152 -8.52 10.23 16.70
CA ASP A 152 -8.28 9.21 17.71
C ASP A 152 -9.53 8.36 17.93
N MET A 153 -9.39 7.05 17.77
CA MET A 153 -10.48 6.11 17.93
C MET A 153 -10.35 5.38 19.26
N LYS A 154 -11.37 5.52 20.11
CA LYS A 154 -11.48 4.73 21.33
C LYS A 154 -11.93 3.31 20.98
N ILE A 155 -10.98 2.40 20.97
CA ILE A 155 -11.24 0.98 20.75
C ILE A 155 -11.72 0.37 22.08
N PRO A 156 -12.87 -0.32 22.12
CA PRO A 156 -13.31 -1.02 23.32
C PRO A 156 -12.33 -2.15 23.69
N PRO A 157 -12.20 -2.51 24.98
CA PRO A 157 -11.26 -3.55 25.40
C PRO A 157 -11.65 -4.95 24.88
N ASP A 158 -12.95 -5.21 24.70
CA ASP A 158 -13.51 -6.51 24.34
C ASP A 158 -13.73 -6.64 22.81
N VAL A 159 -12.65 -6.56 22.03
CA VAL A 159 -12.72 -6.72 20.57
C VAL A 159 -12.83 -8.19 20.20
N SER A 160 -13.82 -8.54 19.36
CA SER A 160 -13.99 -9.88 18.83
C SER A 160 -14.55 -9.83 17.40
N LEU A 161 -13.68 -10.08 16.43
CA LEU A 161 -13.98 -10.08 15.00
C LEU A 161 -13.55 -11.43 14.39
N PRO A 162 -14.26 -12.52 14.70
CA PRO A 162 -13.79 -13.89 14.43
C PRO A 162 -13.67 -14.25 12.95
N ASN A 163 -14.35 -13.52 12.05
CA ASN A 163 -14.36 -13.78 10.62
C ASN A 163 -13.61 -12.71 9.80
N LEU A 164 -12.97 -11.73 10.47
CA LEU A 164 -12.33 -10.62 9.79
C LEU A 164 -11.02 -11.08 9.14
N LYS A 165 -10.99 -11.02 7.80
CA LYS A 165 -9.87 -11.41 6.97
C LYS A 165 -9.05 -10.23 6.47
N SER A 166 -9.66 -9.07 6.27
CA SER A 166 -8.98 -7.88 5.76
C SER A 166 -9.35 -6.65 6.58
N LEU A 167 -8.33 -5.97 7.10
CA LEU A 167 -8.46 -4.74 7.89
C LEU A 167 -7.64 -3.62 7.25
N ASN A 168 -8.32 -2.57 6.81
CA ASN A 168 -7.72 -1.38 6.24
C ASN A 168 -8.05 -0.15 7.10
N LEU A 169 -7.01 0.55 7.55
CA LEU A 169 -7.10 1.72 8.42
C LEU A 169 -6.24 2.84 7.85
N SER A 170 -6.88 3.91 7.41
CA SER A 170 -6.23 5.07 6.81
C SER A 170 -6.46 6.35 7.63
N ASN A 171 -5.45 7.21 7.69
CA ASN A 171 -5.50 8.52 8.35
C ASN A 171 -5.74 8.52 9.88
N PHE A 172 -5.48 7.40 10.56
CA PHE A 172 -5.73 7.23 12.00
C PHE A 172 -4.65 7.84 12.91
N LEU A 173 -5.08 8.29 14.10
CA LEU A 173 -4.19 8.54 15.25
C LEU A 173 -4.35 7.40 16.27
N PHE A 174 -3.26 6.69 16.57
CA PHE A 174 -3.22 5.66 17.61
C PHE A 174 -2.73 6.23 18.93
N SER A 175 -3.62 6.56 19.86
CA SER A 175 -3.25 7.16 21.15
C SER A 175 -2.83 6.16 22.23
N ASP A 176 -3.41 4.96 22.22
CA ASP A 176 -3.37 4.00 23.34
C ASP A 176 -2.87 2.58 22.95
N GLY A 177 -2.45 2.39 21.70
CA GLY A 177 -1.93 1.11 21.20
C GLY A 177 -2.96 -0.02 21.12
N LEU A 178 -4.24 0.22 21.42
CA LEU A 178 -5.28 -0.81 21.44
C LEU A 178 -5.56 -1.40 20.06
N ILE A 179 -5.19 -0.72 18.98
CA ILE A 179 -5.34 -1.25 17.62
C ILE A 179 -4.54 -2.54 17.42
N PHE A 180 -3.38 -2.66 18.06
CA PHE A 180 -2.56 -3.86 17.98
C PHE A 180 -3.22 -5.05 18.69
N LYS A 181 -4.15 -4.78 19.62
CA LYS A 181 -5.03 -5.83 20.17
C LYS A 181 -6.06 -6.32 19.16
N ILE A 182 -6.56 -5.45 18.26
CA ILE A 182 -7.45 -5.92 17.18
C ILE A 182 -6.70 -6.93 16.31
N VAL A 183 -5.48 -6.59 15.91
CA VAL A 183 -4.65 -7.46 15.07
C VAL A 183 -4.36 -8.80 15.77
N SER A 184 -4.03 -8.78 17.06
CA SER A 184 -3.76 -10.01 17.81
C SER A 184 -5.00 -10.82 18.19
N SER A 185 -6.18 -10.21 18.22
CA SER A 185 -7.45 -10.89 18.54
C SER A 185 -8.13 -11.50 17.30
N CYS A 186 -7.76 -11.09 16.09
CA CYS A 186 -8.33 -11.58 14.83
C CYS A 186 -7.50 -12.74 14.27
N ASN A 187 -7.79 -13.97 14.71
CA ASN A 187 -7.02 -15.18 14.35
C ASN A 187 -7.10 -15.60 12.87
N VAL A 188 -8.01 -15.02 12.09
CA VAL A 188 -8.20 -15.32 10.66
C VAL A 188 -7.79 -14.16 9.75
N LEU A 189 -7.17 -13.12 10.31
CA LEU A 189 -6.77 -11.93 9.56
C LEU A 189 -5.65 -12.28 8.56
N GLU A 190 -5.94 -12.18 7.28
CA GLU A 190 -5.02 -12.48 6.18
C GLU A 190 -4.33 -11.20 5.67
N GLU A 191 -4.99 -10.05 5.75
CA GLU A 191 -4.52 -8.77 5.22
C GLU A 191 -4.67 -7.64 6.24
N LEU A 192 -3.60 -6.86 6.40
CA LEU A 192 -3.56 -5.67 7.25
C LEU A 192 -2.98 -4.49 6.46
N TYR A 193 -3.75 -3.42 6.34
CA TYR A 193 -3.33 -2.16 5.74
C TYR A 193 -3.48 -1.04 6.75
N MET A 194 -2.37 -0.37 7.05
CA MET A 194 -2.32 0.82 7.87
C MET A 194 -1.62 1.91 7.07
N GLU A 195 -2.35 2.93 6.62
CA GLU A 195 -1.81 4.00 5.77
C GLU A 195 -2.00 5.38 6.42
N PHE A 196 -0.99 6.24 6.28
CA PHE A 196 -0.98 7.58 6.87
C PHE A 196 -1.30 7.59 8.38
N VAL A 197 -0.79 6.59 9.09
CA VAL A 197 -1.02 6.43 10.53
C VAL A 197 -0.10 7.32 11.35
N LYS A 198 -0.64 7.93 12.41
CA LYS A 198 0.12 8.66 13.44
C LYS A 198 0.16 7.86 14.74
N LEU A 199 1.33 7.69 15.32
CA LEU A 199 1.47 7.15 16.68
C LEU A 199 1.38 8.27 17.72
N GLY A 200 0.61 8.03 18.78
CA GLY A 200 0.49 8.92 19.93
C GLY A 200 1.78 8.95 20.76
N ARG A 201 1.99 10.05 21.49
CA ARG A 201 3.23 10.34 22.26
C ARG A 201 3.56 9.34 23.38
N ASN A 202 2.61 8.47 23.73
CA ASN A 202 2.71 7.50 24.82
C ASN A 202 3.04 6.09 24.31
N ILE A 203 3.06 5.86 22.99
CA ILE A 203 3.40 4.56 22.41
C ILE A 203 4.92 4.40 22.42
N THR A 204 5.39 3.43 23.19
CA THR A 204 6.81 3.05 23.27
C THR A 204 7.13 1.76 22.52
N GLU A 205 6.12 0.95 22.24
CA GLU A 205 6.24 -0.30 21.48
C GLU A 205 5.03 -0.50 20.57
N VAL A 206 5.30 -0.89 19.33
CA VAL A 206 4.32 -1.40 18.37
C VAL A 206 4.54 -2.90 18.27
N ASN A 207 3.55 -3.70 18.67
CA ASN A 207 3.68 -5.16 18.73
C ASN A 207 2.60 -5.82 17.87
N ILE A 208 3.03 -6.42 16.76
CA ILE A 208 2.16 -7.11 15.82
C ILE A 208 2.48 -8.60 15.88
N HIS A 209 1.54 -9.39 16.37
CA HIS A 209 1.62 -10.84 16.41
C HIS A 209 0.42 -11.44 15.67
N SER A 210 0.68 -12.19 14.60
CA SER A 210 -0.36 -12.93 13.88
C SER A 210 0.23 -14.09 13.10
N LEU A 211 -0.42 -15.26 13.20
CA LEU A 211 -0.05 -16.46 12.45
C LEU A 211 -0.80 -16.58 11.12
N SER A 212 -1.85 -15.77 10.90
CA SER A 212 -2.71 -15.84 9.71
C SER A 212 -2.36 -14.80 8.65
N LEU A 213 -1.64 -13.73 9.03
CA LEU A 213 -1.30 -12.63 8.11
C LEU A 213 -0.42 -13.11 6.95
N LYS A 214 -0.86 -12.79 5.73
CA LYS A 214 -0.15 -13.00 4.47
C LYS A 214 0.31 -11.68 3.85
N ARG A 215 -0.46 -10.60 4.02
CA ARG A 215 -0.13 -9.28 3.47
C ARG A 215 -0.20 -8.22 4.56
N MET A 216 0.85 -7.41 4.65
CA MET A 216 0.92 -6.34 5.64
C MET A 216 1.51 -5.08 5.03
N THR A 217 0.79 -3.96 5.16
CA THR A 217 1.25 -2.62 4.84
C THR A 217 1.20 -1.77 6.10
N LEU A 218 2.32 -1.18 6.46
CA LEU A 218 2.45 -0.24 7.56
C LEU A 218 3.11 1.04 7.02
N GLU A 219 2.33 2.10 6.91
CA GLU A 219 2.74 3.40 6.40
C GLU A 219 2.37 4.47 7.41
N PHE A 220 3.41 5.03 8.02
CA PHE A 220 3.29 6.00 9.10
C PHE A 220 3.63 7.41 8.62
N VAL A 221 3.05 8.39 9.30
CA VAL A 221 3.29 9.81 9.01
C VAL A 221 4.62 10.27 9.63
N LEU A 222 5.47 10.88 8.80
CA LEU A 222 6.81 11.37 9.14
C LEU A 222 6.80 12.77 9.80
N VAL A 223 6.02 13.00 10.85
CA VAL A 223 5.96 14.32 11.53
C VAL A 223 6.80 14.31 12.80
N ASN A 224 7.81 15.20 12.88
CA ASN A 224 8.70 15.52 14.01
C ASN A 224 8.50 14.62 15.23
N ARG A 225 9.03 13.40 15.15
CA ARG A 225 9.02 12.47 16.28
C ARG A 225 10.28 12.70 17.08
N ASP A 226 10.13 13.43 18.18
CA ASP A 226 11.13 13.51 19.26
C ASP A 226 11.29 12.18 20.04
N LYS A 227 10.68 11.07 19.60
CA LYS A 227 10.60 9.84 20.40
C LYS A 227 10.82 8.56 19.62
N ASP A 228 11.74 7.81 20.19
CA ASP A 228 12.14 6.44 19.90
C ASP A 228 11.07 5.45 20.37
N TYR A 229 10.58 4.60 19.45
CA TYR A 229 9.68 3.49 19.75
C TYR A 229 10.28 2.18 19.24
N LYS A 230 9.86 1.05 19.80
CA LYS A 230 10.30 -0.29 19.37
C LYS A 230 9.27 -0.96 18.48
N MET A 231 9.72 -1.56 17.39
CA MET A 231 8.88 -2.32 16.48
C MET A 231 9.07 -3.82 16.73
N VAL A 232 8.01 -4.52 17.10
CA VAL A 232 7.99 -5.97 17.31
C VAL A 232 7.03 -6.60 16.31
N ILE A 233 7.53 -7.48 15.45
CA ILE A 233 6.71 -8.14 14.44
C ILE A 233 6.97 -9.64 14.49
N ASN A 234 5.90 -10.40 14.69
CA ASN A 234 5.89 -11.85 14.63
C ASN A 234 4.76 -12.33 13.71
N ALA A 235 5.12 -12.51 12.43
CA ALA A 235 4.23 -12.93 11.36
C ALA A 235 4.94 -13.93 10.42
N PRO A 236 5.07 -15.21 10.80
CA PRO A 236 5.90 -16.18 10.08
C PRO A 236 5.35 -16.56 8.69
N ASN A 237 4.04 -16.42 8.48
CA ASN A 237 3.34 -16.75 7.23
C ASN A 237 3.16 -15.55 6.30
N LEU A 238 3.82 -14.42 6.59
CA LEU A 238 3.74 -13.22 5.77
C LEU A 238 4.42 -13.45 4.41
N GLU A 239 3.72 -13.14 3.33
CA GLU A 239 4.16 -13.29 1.94
C GLU A 239 4.53 -11.94 1.30
N TYR A 240 3.87 -10.86 1.74
CA TYR A 240 4.09 -9.49 1.30
C TYR A 240 4.21 -8.53 2.49
N PHE A 241 5.25 -7.70 2.48
CA PHE A 241 5.46 -6.67 3.51
C PHE A 241 5.80 -5.31 2.89
N LYS A 242 4.96 -4.31 3.14
CA LYS A 242 5.27 -2.89 2.86
C LYS A 242 5.44 -2.16 4.19
N PHE A 243 6.55 -1.46 4.34
CA PHE A 243 6.88 -0.69 5.53
C PHE A 243 7.39 0.69 5.13
N TYR A 244 6.79 1.73 5.69
CA TYR A 244 7.19 3.11 5.50
C TYR A 244 7.12 3.87 6.83
N ASP A 245 8.28 4.25 7.37
CA ASP A 245 8.36 5.09 8.58
C ASP A 245 9.71 5.82 8.68
N MET A 246 9.84 6.67 9.70
CA MET A 246 11.13 7.03 10.27
C MET A 246 11.76 5.79 10.94
N LEU A 247 13.08 5.70 10.91
CA LEU A 247 13.81 4.61 11.56
C LEU A 247 13.47 4.57 13.06
N ALA A 248 12.81 3.50 13.49
CA ALA A 248 12.50 3.23 14.88
C ALA A 248 13.77 2.93 15.70
N ASP A 249 13.69 3.07 17.04
CA ASP A 249 14.77 2.82 18.01
C ASP A 249 15.34 1.40 17.91
N GLY A 250 14.46 0.46 17.58
CA GLY A 250 14.84 -0.93 17.45
C GLY A 250 13.76 -1.78 16.83
N TYR A 251 14.22 -2.80 16.11
CA TYR A 251 13.37 -3.81 15.49
C TYR A 251 13.62 -5.16 16.15
N ARG A 252 12.54 -5.81 16.58
CA ARG A 252 12.49 -7.21 16.99
C ARG A 252 11.52 -7.92 16.06
N VAL A 253 12.03 -8.26 14.89
CA VAL A 253 11.26 -8.90 13.83
C VAL A 253 11.68 -10.36 13.76
N SER A 254 10.74 -11.28 13.96
CA SER A 254 11.01 -12.71 13.78
C SER A 254 11.30 -13.00 12.30
N SER A 255 12.16 -13.99 12.01
CA SER A 255 12.42 -14.39 10.62
C SER A 255 11.13 -14.74 9.88
N MET A 256 10.83 -14.01 8.80
CA MET A 256 9.64 -14.21 7.98
C MET A 256 9.95 -15.18 6.84
N ASN A 257 9.77 -16.48 7.11
CA ASN A 257 10.22 -17.52 6.19
C ASN A 257 9.45 -17.60 4.87
N SER A 258 8.19 -17.17 4.88
CA SER A 258 7.29 -17.20 3.72
C SER A 258 7.34 -15.91 2.89
N LEU A 259 8.14 -14.91 3.32
CA LEU A 259 8.14 -13.58 2.71
C LEU A 259 8.77 -13.64 1.32
N GLU A 260 7.98 -13.29 0.31
CA GLU A 260 8.44 -13.27 -1.09
C GLU A 260 8.75 -11.85 -1.56
N HIS A 261 7.97 -10.87 -1.10
CA HIS A 261 8.07 -9.48 -1.55
C HIS A 261 8.15 -8.52 -0.37
N ALA A 262 9.14 -7.62 -0.39
CA ALA A 262 9.26 -6.55 0.59
C ALA A 262 9.41 -5.18 -0.08
N ASN A 263 8.74 -4.16 0.45
CA ASN A 263 8.90 -2.76 0.12
C ASN A 263 9.19 -1.98 1.38
N ILE A 264 10.46 -1.65 1.60
CA ILE A 264 10.95 -1.03 2.81
C ILE A 264 11.40 0.39 2.48
N ARG A 265 10.76 1.37 3.11
CA ARG A 265 11.08 2.79 3.03
C ARG A 265 11.34 3.32 4.42
N VAL A 266 12.57 3.70 4.69
CA VAL A 266 12.97 4.17 6.01
C VAL A 266 13.73 5.47 5.91
N HIS A 267 13.24 6.48 6.61
CA HIS A 267 13.85 7.81 6.67
C HIS A 267 14.57 8.02 8.00
N GLN A 268 15.72 8.70 7.97
CA GLN A 268 16.44 9.13 9.15
C GLN A 268 16.09 10.58 9.47
N CYS A 269 15.89 10.90 10.75
CA CYS A 269 15.66 12.28 11.18
C CYS A 269 16.99 13.05 11.12
N SER A 270 17.05 14.08 10.27
CA SER A 270 18.28 14.80 9.91
C SER A 270 18.69 15.88 10.92
N GLU A 271 17.85 16.26 11.88
CA GLU A 271 18.09 17.51 12.62
C GLU A 271 19.26 17.47 13.61
N TYR A 272 19.75 16.31 14.08
CA TYR A 272 20.90 16.25 15.02
C TYR A 272 21.71 14.93 14.99
N ALA A 273 21.71 14.19 13.87
CA ALA A 273 22.28 12.84 13.82
C ALA A 273 23.82 12.83 13.90
N ILE A 274 24.35 12.88 15.12
CA ILE A 274 25.62 12.24 15.49
C ILE A 274 25.47 10.75 15.16
N TYR A 275 26.51 10.10 14.61
CA TYR A 275 26.57 8.66 14.39
C TYR A 275 25.98 7.89 15.58
N ASP A 276 24.78 7.32 15.42
CA ASP A 276 24.07 6.59 16.45
C ASP A 276 24.13 5.10 16.13
N VAL A 277 25.07 4.40 16.78
CA VAL A 277 25.30 2.95 16.63
C VAL A 277 24.02 2.13 16.88
N ASN A 278 23.06 2.66 17.65
CA ASN A 278 21.80 1.96 17.88
C ASN A 278 20.92 1.92 16.62
N ARG A 279 20.97 2.98 15.80
CA ARG A 279 20.22 3.09 14.55
C ARG A 279 20.74 2.14 13.48
N GLU A 280 22.06 2.03 13.33
CA GLU A 280 22.69 1.02 12.47
C GLU A 280 22.26 -0.40 12.83
N ARG A 281 22.30 -0.72 14.14
CA ARG A 281 21.85 -2.01 14.65
C ARG A 281 20.36 -2.24 14.37
N ALA A 282 19.53 -1.22 14.53
CA ALA A 282 18.10 -1.29 14.24
C ALA A 282 17.83 -1.59 12.76
N ALA A 283 18.47 -0.87 11.85
CA ALA A 283 18.36 -1.11 10.41
C ALA A 283 18.85 -2.52 10.03
N THR A 284 19.97 -2.95 10.60
CA THR A 284 20.52 -4.30 10.39
C THR A 284 19.53 -5.39 10.83
N ASN A 285 18.90 -5.24 12.00
CA ASN A 285 17.90 -6.19 12.49
C ASN A 285 16.67 -6.28 11.57
N LEU A 286 16.22 -5.13 11.02
CA LEU A 286 15.12 -5.10 10.06
C LEU A 286 15.49 -5.85 8.77
N LEU A 287 16.68 -5.58 8.20
CA LEU A 287 17.17 -6.22 6.99
C LEU A 287 17.37 -7.73 7.18
N GLN A 288 17.97 -8.16 8.30
CA GLN A 288 18.14 -9.57 8.66
C GLN A 288 16.83 -10.34 8.67
N ALA A 289 15.75 -9.72 9.15
CA ALA A 289 14.47 -10.39 9.26
C ALA A 289 13.79 -10.67 7.90
N ILE A 290 14.15 -9.90 6.86
CA ILE A 290 13.57 -9.98 5.52
C ILE A 290 14.47 -10.66 4.49
N CYS A 291 15.62 -11.23 4.88
CA CYS A 291 16.60 -11.82 3.95
C CYS A 291 16.10 -12.94 3.02
N LYS A 292 14.88 -13.44 3.23
CA LYS A 292 14.30 -14.57 2.47
C LYS A 292 13.45 -14.15 1.27
N VAL A 293 13.33 -12.85 1.01
CA VAL A 293 12.58 -12.28 -0.13
C VAL A 293 13.16 -12.66 -1.48
N LYS A 294 12.30 -12.69 -2.50
CA LYS A 294 12.65 -12.78 -3.92
C LYS A 294 12.73 -11.41 -4.58
N CYS A 295 11.88 -10.47 -4.15
CA CYS A 295 11.82 -9.12 -4.66
C CYS A 295 11.88 -8.09 -3.52
N LEU A 296 12.80 -7.14 -3.62
CA LEU A 296 13.01 -6.11 -2.62
C LEU A 296 12.98 -4.73 -3.26
N TYR A 297 12.06 -3.88 -2.81
CA TYR A 297 12.16 -2.43 -2.94
C TYR A 297 12.77 -1.89 -1.66
N LEU A 298 13.86 -1.15 -1.76
CA LEU A 298 14.57 -0.57 -0.62
C LEU A 298 14.80 0.92 -0.86
N LEU A 299 14.29 1.74 0.06
CA LEU A 299 14.62 3.15 0.17
C LEU A 299 15.09 3.39 1.59
N ILE A 300 16.34 3.78 1.74
CA ILE A 300 16.93 4.17 3.02
C ILE A 300 17.64 5.49 2.79
N THR A 301 17.20 6.57 3.45
CA THR A 301 17.96 7.83 3.42
C THR A 301 19.25 7.66 4.23
N HIS A 302 20.37 8.15 3.71
CA HIS A 302 21.70 8.00 4.34
C HIS A 302 22.10 6.53 4.57
N ALA A 303 21.79 5.65 3.61
CA ALA A 303 22.07 4.21 3.68
C ALA A 303 23.54 3.90 4.02
N GLU A 304 24.48 4.74 3.57
CA GLU A 304 25.91 4.66 3.89
C GLU A 304 26.23 4.70 5.39
N THR A 305 25.34 5.28 6.21
CA THR A 305 25.50 5.37 7.66
C THR A 305 24.73 4.31 8.44
N LEU A 306 23.95 3.45 7.77
CA LEU A 306 23.00 2.55 8.44
C LEU A 306 23.33 1.08 8.31
N ILE A 307 24.21 0.71 7.39
CA ILE A 307 24.63 -0.67 7.17
C ILE A 307 26.09 -0.79 7.64
N PRO A 308 26.40 -1.66 8.63
CA PRO A 308 27.76 -1.85 9.08
C PRO A 308 28.64 -2.32 7.92
N MET A 309 29.59 -1.47 7.54
CA MET A 309 30.57 -1.78 6.50
C MET A 309 31.65 -2.67 7.12
N GLY A 310 31.62 -3.96 6.82
CA GLY A 310 32.60 -4.95 7.28
C GLY A 310 33.02 -5.88 6.15
N PRO A 311 34.16 -6.56 6.25
CA PRO A 311 34.69 -7.43 5.19
C PRO A 311 33.82 -8.67 4.92
N GLU A 312 32.92 -9.03 5.84
CA GLU A 312 31.96 -10.11 5.68
C GLU A 312 30.52 -9.57 5.80
N PRO A 313 29.58 -10.04 4.95
CA PRO A 313 28.21 -9.59 4.97
C PRO A 313 27.51 -10.05 6.26
N VAL A 314 26.96 -9.08 7.02
CA VAL A 314 26.23 -9.32 8.28
C VAL A 314 24.91 -10.10 8.06
N PHE A 315 24.45 -10.14 6.82
CA PHE A 315 23.27 -10.84 6.36
C PHE A 315 23.36 -11.17 4.88
N ALA A 316 22.63 -12.19 4.42
CA ALA A 316 22.68 -12.63 3.03
C ALA A 316 21.29 -12.95 2.47
N PHE A 317 20.96 -12.29 1.37
CA PHE A 317 19.74 -12.41 0.59
C PHE A 317 19.88 -13.46 -0.51
N HIS A 318 20.04 -14.73 -0.12
CA HIS A 318 20.29 -15.82 -1.08
C HIS A 318 19.14 -16.08 -2.08
N LYS A 319 17.91 -15.63 -1.77
CA LYS A 319 16.74 -15.83 -2.65
C LYS A 319 16.39 -14.61 -3.48
N LEU A 320 17.09 -13.48 -3.27
CA LEU A 320 16.74 -12.23 -3.93
C LEU A 320 17.16 -12.26 -5.39
N VAL A 321 16.17 -12.12 -6.26
CA VAL A 321 16.32 -12.10 -7.73
C VAL A 321 16.20 -10.67 -8.25
N GLN A 322 15.33 -9.86 -7.63
CA GLN A 322 15.07 -8.48 -8.05
C GLN A 322 15.25 -7.50 -6.91
N LEU A 323 16.10 -6.49 -7.13
CA LEU A 323 16.35 -5.40 -6.20
C LEU A 323 16.05 -4.08 -6.88
N LYS A 324 15.14 -3.30 -6.31
CA LYS A 324 14.99 -1.88 -6.61
C LYS A 324 15.49 -1.08 -5.42
N PHE A 325 16.58 -0.37 -5.61
CA PHE A 325 17.13 0.52 -4.61
C PHE A 325 16.88 1.99 -5.00
N VAL A 326 16.44 2.80 -4.04
CA VAL A 326 16.15 4.22 -4.23
C VAL A 326 16.87 5.02 -3.15
N ASN A 327 17.69 5.98 -3.57
CA ASN A 327 18.24 7.00 -2.66
C ASN A 327 17.71 8.39 -3.00
N GLU A 328 17.15 9.08 -2.02
CA GLU A 328 16.62 10.44 -2.17
C GLU A 328 17.60 11.53 -1.70
N THR A 329 18.79 11.16 -1.20
CA THR A 329 19.80 12.15 -0.82
C THR A 329 20.56 12.66 -2.05
N GLU A 330 20.78 13.97 -2.09
CA GLU A 330 21.78 14.57 -2.96
C GLU A 330 23.16 14.17 -2.41
N ALA A 331 24.05 13.65 -3.26
CA ALA A 331 25.43 13.30 -2.92
C ALA A 331 25.68 11.94 -2.21
N TRP A 332 25.17 10.85 -2.79
CA TRP A 332 25.46 9.48 -2.32
C TRP A 332 26.92 9.06 -2.53
N VAL A 333 27.41 8.14 -1.67
CA VAL A 333 28.75 7.53 -1.74
C VAL A 333 28.66 6.14 -2.38
N GLY A 334 29.35 5.86 -3.48
CA GLY A 334 29.13 4.60 -4.19
C GLY A 334 29.63 3.32 -3.53
N THR A 335 30.49 3.41 -2.52
CA THR A 335 31.05 2.26 -1.79
C THR A 335 29.96 1.36 -1.23
N TRP A 336 28.92 1.91 -0.59
CA TRP A 336 27.91 1.11 0.10
C TRP A 336 27.07 0.26 -0.88
N ILE A 337 26.88 0.69 -2.13
CA ILE A 337 26.15 -0.09 -3.15
C ILE A 337 26.86 -1.41 -3.38
N LEU A 338 28.19 -1.37 -3.58
CA LEU A 338 28.97 -2.59 -3.82
C LEU A 338 28.97 -3.51 -2.61
N GLU A 339 29.13 -2.96 -1.41
CA GLU A 339 29.08 -3.77 -0.18
C GLU A 339 27.70 -4.42 0.03
N PHE A 340 26.62 -3.72 -0.32
CA PHE A 340 25.29 -4.32 -0.32
C PHE A 340 25.16 -5.41 -1.39
N LEU A 341 25.77 -5.25 -2.55
CA LEU A 341 25.76 -6.26 -3.61
C LEU A 341 26.45 -7.57 -3.19
N HIS A 342 27.45 -7.52 -2.28
CA HIS A 342 28.00 -8.73 -1.65
C HIS A 342 26.98 -9.50 -0.80
N CYS A 343 25.93 -8.83 -0.30
CA CYS A 343 24.86 -9.47 0.47
C CYS A 343 23.79 -10.14 -0.41
N VAL A 344 23.79 -9.94 -1.73
CA VAL A 344 22.73 -10.41 -2.66
C VAL A 344 23.32 -11.28 -3.79
N PRO A 345 23.86 -12.47 -3.48
CA PRO A 345 24.75 -13.20 -4.39
C PRO A 345 24.10 -13.72 -5.67
N ASN A 346 22.76 -13.89 -5.69
CA ASN A 346 21.98 -14.47 -6.79
C ASN A 346 21.10 -13.44 -7.52
N LEU A 347 21.42 -12.14 -7.38
CA LEU A 347 20.63 -11.07 -7.97
C LEU A 347 20.73 -11.09 -9.51
N GLU A 348 19.57 -11.02 -10.19
CA GLU A 348 19.48 -11.01 -11.66
C GLU A 348 19.07 -9.62 -12.20
N ILE A 349 18.14 -8.95 -11.51
CA ILE A 349 17.59 -7.65 -11.93
C ILE A 349 17.91 -6.59 -10.88
N LEU A 350 18.68 -5.58 -11.28
CA LEU A 350 19.08 -4.45 -10.43
C LEU A 350 18.50 -3.14 -10.96
N HIS A 351 17.58 -2.53 -10.22
CA HIS A 351 17.10 -1.17 -10.47
C HIS A 351 17.68 -0.20 -9.45
N LEU A 352 18.54 0.72 -9.90
CA LEU A 352 19.05 1.84 -9.13
C LEU A 352 18.30 3.13 -9.51
N ALA A 353 17.62 3.74 -8.56
CA ALA A 353 17.16 5.12 -8.69
C ALA A 353 18.07 5.98 -7.85
N LEU A 354 18.94 6.77 -8.49
CA LEU A 354 19.98 7.55 -7.84
C LEU A 354 20.01 8.95 -8.47
N ASP A 355 20.01 10.00 -7.67
CA ASP A 355 20.31 11.37 -8.15
C ASP A 355 21.84 11.58 -8.19
N ALA A 356 22.32 12.83 -8.19
CA ALA A 356 23.74 13.17 -8.26
C ALA A 356 24.57 12.54 -7.13
N ALA A 357 25.78 12.07 -7.46
CA ALA A 357 26.67 11.42 -6.49
C ALA A 357 27.76 12.38 -5.99
N SER A 358 28.21 12.21 -4.74
CA SER A 358 29.45 12.86 -4.26
C SER A 358 30.66 12.09 -4.73
N GLU A 359 30.58 10.76 -4.67
CA GLU A 359 31.67 9.86 -5.00
C GLU A 359 31.19 8.76 -5.94
N GLY A 360 32.04 8.40 -6.90
CA GLY A 360 31.82 7.22 -7.73
C GLY A 360 31.88 5.92 -6.92
N ILE A 361 31.78 4.80 -7.61
CA ILE A 361 31.93 3.49 -6.99
C ILE A 361 33.40 3.24 -6.63
N LYS A 362 33.66 2.96 -5.35
CA LYS A 362 34.95 2.51 -4.83
C LYS A 362 34.71 1.25 -3.98
N PRO A 363 35.14 0.06 -4.39
CA PRO A 363 34.99 -1.13 -3.55
C PRO A 363 35.92 -1.06 -2.34
N LEU A 364 35.51 -1.61 -1.18
CA LEU A 364 36.41 -1.72 -0.02
C LEU A 364 37.47 -2.81 -0.20
N ALA A 365 37.15 -3.85 -0.96
CA ALA A 365 38.03 -4.97 -1.29
C ALA A 365 38.17 -5.14 -2.81
N GLU A 366 39.24 -5.77 -3.29
CA GLU A 366 39.43 -5.98 -4.75
C GLU A 366 38.42 -6.97 -5.38
N ASN A 367 37.55 -7.58 -4.57
CA ASN A 367 36.62 -8.60 -5.02
C ASN A 367 35.35 -7.98 -5.60
N VAL A 368 34.97 -8.41 -6.80
CA VAL A 368 33.70 -8.06 -7.43
C VAL A 368 32.58 -8.92 -6.80
N PRO A 369 31.39 -8.36 -6.49
CA PRO A 369 30.26 -9.16 -6.02
C PRO A 369 29.90 -10.30 -6.98
N SER A 370 29.53 -11.47 -6.43
CA SER A 370 29.22 -12.66 -7.25
C SER A 370 28.05 -12.42 -8.19
N CYS A 371 27.02 -11.70 -7.72
CA CYS A 371 25.86 -11.36 -8.54
C CYS A 371 26.25 -10.54 -9.77
N VAL A 372 27.13 -9.55 -9.60
CA VAL A 372 27.66 -8.75 -10.70
C VAL A 372 28.37 -9.64 -11.70
N SER A 373 29.24 -10.52 -11.23
CA SER A 373 30.07 -11.35 -12.12
C SER A 373 29.27 -12.38 -12.92
N PHE A 374 28.27 -13.02 -12.31
CA PHE A 374 27.68 -14.26 -12.82
C PHE A 374 26.17 -14.28 -13.00
N HIS A 375 25.41 -13.33 -12.42
CA HIS A 375 23.94 -13.45 -12.36
C HIS A 375 23.18 -12.23 -12.90
N LEU A 376 23.74 -11.02 -12.86
CA LEU A 376 23.05 -9.82 -13.34
C LEU A 376 22.79 -9.85 -14.85
N THR A 377 21.53 -9.98 -15.23
CA THR A 377 21.04 -9.97 -16.62
C THR A 377 20.44 -8.63 -17.02
N GLU A 378 19.86 -7.89 -16.06
CA GLU A 378 19.27 -6.56 -16.30
C GLU A 378 19.74 -5.55 -15.25
N ILE A 379 20.20 -4.39 -15.72
CA ILE A 379 20.45 -3.22 -14.88
C ILE A 379 19.61 -2.06 -15.40
N ARG A 380 18.83 -1.45 -14.52
CA ARG A 380 18.12 -0.20 -14.78
C ARG A 380 18.65 0.89 -13.88
N VAL A 381 19.10 2.01 -14.46
CA VAL A 381 19.45 3.21 -13.71
C VAL A 381 18.46 4.30 -14.08
N SER A 382 17.81 4.88 -13.09
CA SER A 382 16.84 5.97 -13.26
C SER A 382 17.26 7.20 -12.48
N ARG A 383 16.84 8.37 -12.95
CA ARG A 383 17.29 9.68 -12.47
C ARG A 383 18.75 9.99 -12.82
N PHE A 384 19.21 9.44 -13.95
CA PHE A 384 20.58 9.60 -14.42
C PHE A 384 20.84 11.04 -14.88
N VAL A 385 21.80 11.71 -14.23
CA VAL A 385 22.22 13.10 -14.56
C VAL A 385 23.51 13.16 -15.38
N GLY A 386 24.25 12.05 -15.50
CA GLY A 386 25.46 11.97 -16.32
C GLY A 386 26.70 12.65 -15.73
N ASP A 387 26.79 12.73 -14.40
CA ASP A 387 28.02 13.15 -13.73
C ASP A 387 29.11 12.05 -13.82
N GLU A 388 30.36 12.43 -13.54
CA GLU A 388 31.49 11.50 -13.63
C GLU A 388 31.34 10.28 -12.70
N PRO A 389 30.91 10.43 -11.43
CA PRO A 389 30.61 9.29 -10.55
C PRO A 389 29.62 8.26 -11.14
N MET A 390 28.53 8.71 -11.75
CA MET A 390 27.57 7.81 -12.38
C MET A 390 28.18 7.09 -13.58
N PHE A 391 28.99 7.78 -14.39
CA PHE A 391 29.72 7.13 -15.49
C PHE A 391 30.73 6.08 -14.98
N GLN A 392 31.41 6.35 -13.87
CA GLN A 392 32.30 5.37 -13.23
C GLN A 392 31.54 4.13 -12.77
N MET A 393 30.36 4.31 -12.18
CA MET A 393 29.46 3.20 -11.80
C MET A 393 29.05 2.36 -13.01
N ILE A 394 28.55 3.00 -14.08
CA ILE A 394 28.14 2.28 -15.28
C ILE A 394 29.33 1.54 -15.90
N SER A 395 30.49 2.20 -16.01
CA SER A 395 31.72 1.59 -16.51
C SER A 395 32.14 0.36 -15.71
N PHE A 396 32.03 0.41 -14.37
CA PHE A 396 32.26 -0.74 -13.50
C PHE A 396 31.33 -1.90 -13.85
N PHE A 397 30.01 -1.67 -13.92
CA PHE A 397 29.06 -2.75 -14.23
C PHE A 397 29.30 -3.32 -15.63
N LEU A 398 29.50 -2.49 -16.65
CA LEU A 398 29.74 -2.97 -18.02
C LEU A 398 31.05 -3.78 -18.15
N LYS A 399 32.07 -3.43 -17.35
CA LYS A 399 33.35 -4.16 -17.32
C LYS A 399 33.25 -5.51 -16.61
N HIS A 400 32.44 -5.60 -15.56
CA HIS A 400 32.44 -6.76 -14.66
C HIS A 400 31.23 -7.69 -14.83
N ALA A 401 30.09 -7.20 -15.34
CA ALA A 401 28.91 -8.01 -15.57
C ALA A 401 29.00 -8.80 -16.88
N THR A 402 29.38 -10.08 -16.77
CA THR A 402 29.71 -10.92 -17.93
C THR A 402 28.49 -11.49 -18.64
N VAL A 403 27.36 -11.60 -17.95
CA VAL A 403 26.08 -12.16 -18.45
C VAL A 403 25.01 -11.09 -18.69
N LEU A 404 25.36 -9.80 -18.56
CA LEU A 404 24.42 -8.69 -18.70
C LEU A 404 23.79 -8.65 -20.10
N GLU A 405 22.47 -8.66 -20.19
CA GLU A 405 21.72 -8.62 -21.44
C GLU A 405 21.22 -7.20 -21.74
N THR A 406 20.76 -6.48 -20.72
CA THR A 406 20.16 -5.16 -20.89
C THR A 406 20.63 -4.17 -19.83
N LEU A 407 21.09 -3.00 -20.28
CA LEU A 407 21.33 -1.81 -19.46
C LEU A 407 20.35 -0.71 -19.90
N ILE A 408 19.43 -0.33 -19.02
CA ILE A 408 18.44 0.73 -19.26
C ILE A 408 18.83 1.98 -18.46
N ILE A 409 19.00 3.12 -19.12
CA ILE A 409 19.32 4.40 -18.50
C ILE A 409 18.15 5.38 -18.73
N ALA A 410 17.40 5.67 -17.67
CA ALA A 410 16.34 6.68 -17.69
C ALA A 410 16.88 8.02 -17.16
N MET A 411 16.92 9.00 -18.05
CA MET A 411 17.50 10.33 -17.79
C MET A 411 16.50 11.26 -17.11
N LYS A 412 16.98 12.29 -16.40
CA LYS A 412 16.10 13.23 -15.69
C LYS A 412 16.69 14.65 -15.70
N TYR A 413 15.82 15.63 -15.97
CA TYR A 413 16.16 17.06 -15.95
C TYR A 413 17.26 17.47 -16.96
N LEU A 414 17.33 16.79 -18.11
CA LEU A 414 18.29 17.09 -19.16
C LEU A 414 17.61 17.68 -20.39
N THR A 415 18.37 18.48 -21.13
CA THR A 415 17.98 18.92 -22.48
C THR A 415 18.30 17.83 -23.51
N GLU A 416 17.60 17.83 -24.66
CA GLU A 416 17.85 16.86 -25.75
C GLU A 416 19.35 16.80 -26.15
N LYS A 417 20.05 17.94 -26.11
CA LYS A 417 21.47 18.01 -26.44
C LYS A 417 22.35 17.28 -25.41
N GLU A 418 22.03 17.41 -24.13
CA GLU A 418 22.73 16.73 -23.04
C GLU A 418 22.45 15.23 -23.08
N GLU A 419 21.20 14.84 -23.31
CA GLU A 419 20.79 13.44 -23.46
C GLU A 419 21.55 12.76 -24.61
N LEU A 420 21.64 13.40 -25.79
CA LEU A 420 22.40 12.89 -26.93
C LEU A 420 23.89 12.75 -26.61
N SER A 421 24.47 13.73 -25.91
CA SER A 421 25.88 13.72 -25.50
C SER A 421 26.17 12.57 -24.53
N ILE A 422 25.31 12.38 -23.53
CA ILE A 422 25.42 11.30 -22.55
C ILE A 422 25.22 9.94 -23.22
N THR A 423 24.21 9.80 -24.07
CA THR A 423 23.93 8.56 -24.82
C THR A 423 25.14 8.13 -25.65
N LYS A 424 25.75 9.07 -26.38
CA LYS A 424 26.96 8.79 -27.16
C LYS A 424 28.10 8.28 -26.27
N ARG A 425 28.34 8.96 -25.14
CA ARG A 425 29.38 8.57 -24.18
C ARG A 425 29.11 7.19 -23.57
N LEU A 426 27.86 6.85 -23.26
CA LEU A 426 27.47 5.53 -22.74
C LEU A 426 27.74 4.40 -23.75
N LEU A 427 27.47 4.64 -25.03
CA LEU A 427 27.68 3.65 -26.10
C LEU A 427 29.17 3.36 -26.38
N GLU A 428 30.05 4.32 -26.08
CA GLU A 428 31.51 4.21 -26.21
C GLU A 428 32.17 3.41 -25.07
N LEU A 429 31.45 3.14 -23.97
CA LEU A 429 32.01 2.40 -22.83
C LEU A 429 32.31 0.93 -23.21
N PRO A 430 33.44 0.39 -22.73
CA PRO A 430 33.79 -1.01 -22.98
C PRO A 430 32.81 -1.94 -22.24
N ARG A 431 32.41 -3.01 -22.93
CA ARG A 431 31.45 -4.00 -22.44
C ARG A 431 32.08 -5.38 -22.44
N ASN A 432 31.95 -6.10 -21.34
CA ASN A 432 32.43 -7.47 -21.24
C ASN A 432 31.41 -8.47 -21.77
N SER A 433 30.12 -8.26 -21.46
CA SER A 433 29.03 -9.00 -22.10
C SER A 433 28.83 -8.55 -23.55
N ARG A 434 28.81 -9.52 -24.47
CA ARG A 434 28.55 -9.29 -25.90
C ARG A 434 27.07 -9.16 -26.24
N SER A 435 26.18 -9.69 -25.40
CA SER A 435 24.73 -9.58 -25.56
C SER A 435 24.18 -8.26 -25.03
N CYS A 436 24.95 -7.52 -24.22
CA CYS A 436 24.49 -6.31 -23.55
C CYS A 436 24.05 -5.21 -24.52
N GLN A 437 22.76 -4.89 -24.49
CA GLN A 437 22.16 -3.73 -25.14
C GLN A 437 22.09 -2.56 -24.16
N VAL A 438 22.49 -1.36 -24.61
CA VAL A 438 22.37 -0.12 -23.83
C VAL A 438 21.20 0.66 -24.40
N ILE A 439 20.17 0.87 -23.59
CA ILE A 439 18.93 1.57 -23.95
C ILE A 439 18.84 2.84 -23.11
N THR A 440 18.52 3.96 -23.74
CA THR A 440 18.29 5.25 -23.07
C THR A 440 16.82 5.63 -23.23
N GLU A 441 16.17 6.01 -22.13
CA GLU A 441 14.74 6.37 -22.05
C GLU A 441 14.52 7.77 -21.47
#